data_AF-A0AA85IYM0-F1
#
_entry.id   AF-A0AA85IYM0-F1
#
_cell.length_a   1.000
_cell.length_b   1.000
_cell.length_c   1.000
_cell.angle_alpha   90.00
_cell.angle_beta   90.00
_cell.angle_gamma   90.00
#
_symmetry.space_group_name_H-M   'P 1'
#
loop_
_entity.id
_entity.type
_entity.pdbx_description
1 polymer ?
#
loop_
_entity_poly.entity_id
_entity_poly.type
_entity_poly.pdbx_seq_one_letter_code
_entity_poly.pdbx_strand_id
1 'polypeptide(L)'
;MEDPNADTEWNDILRQKGILPPKKVEPEEELPPPPDPKTILDNLKSNELDEKFDLLEDGEVDEEEARFLEEYRRKRIAMLKEEACKPRFGCVREVTKADWTTEVTNAGDDIFVIVHISEKGHALCSLIDNHLRKLAQKFPKVKFLRGESCLCIPNYPSSNLPSILVYKSGDLKEQLIGPNAVGGNSVTVKIG
;
A
#
# COMPACT_ATOMS: atom_id res chain seq x y z
N MET A 1 2.48 -15.10 -61.44
CA MET A 1 3.34 -15.10 -60.25
C MET A 1 2.42 -14.77 -59.09
N GLU A 2 1.95 -15.78 -58.36
CA GLU A 2 1.11 -15.59 -57.19
C GLU A 2 2.00 -15.43 -55.96
N ASP A 3 1.67 -14.45 -55.12
CA ASP A 3 2.42 -14.12 -53.91
C ASP A 3 2.28 -15.27 -52.89
N PRO A 4 3.40 -15.90 -52.47
CA PRO A 4 3.38 -17.01 -51.52
C PRO A 4 2.88 -16.63 -50.11
N ASN A 5 2.59 -15.35 -49.86
CA ASN A 5 2.06 -14.85 -48.60
C ASN A 5 0.60 -14.35 -48.66
N ALA A 6 -0.11 -14.56 -49.77
CA ALA A 6 -1.52 -14.20 -49.88
C ALA A 6 -2.40 -15.08 -48.98
N ASP A 7 -3.17 -14.47 -48.08
CA ASP A 7 -4.09 -15.13 -47.15
C ASP A 7 -5.37 -15.56 -47.88
N THR A 8 -5.27 -16.68 -48.59
CA THR A 8 -6.43 -17.40 -49.12
C THR A 8 -6.66 -18.65 -48.28
N GLU A 9 -7.93 -19.01 -48.04
CA GLU A 9 -8.32 -20.22 -47.27
C GLU A 9 -7.66 -21.50 -47.81
N TRP A 10 -7.28 -21.51 -49.09
CA TRP A 10 -6.54 -22.59 -49.73
C TRP A 10 -5.10 -22.77 -49.20
N ASN A 11 -4.41 -21.70 -48.84
CA ASN A 11 -3.04 -21.74 -48.33
C ASN A 11 -2.94 -22.28 -46.90
N ASP A 12 -3.96 -22.03 -46.07
CA ASP A 12 -3.99 -22.51 -44.69
C ASP A 12 -4.28 -24.01 -44.58
N ILE A 13 -5.12 -24.54 -45.48
CA ILE A 13 -5.36 -25.99 -45.62
C ILE A 13 -4.06 -26.72 -45.99
N LEU A 14 -3.21 -26.11 -46.84
CA LEU A 14 -1.93 -26.68 -47.25
C LEU A 14 -0.84 -26.64 -46.15
N ARG A 15 -0.86 -25.63 -45.26
CA ARG A 15 -0.03 -25.60 -44.05
C ARG A 15 -0.46 -26.67 -43.03
N GLN A 16 -1.77 -26.84 -42.83
CA GLN A 16 -2.32 -27.83 -41.89
C GLN A 16 -2.04 -29.28 -42.34
N LYS A 17 -1.99 -29.52 -43.66
CA LYS A 17 -1.63 -30.81 -44.26
C LYS A 17 -0.11 -31.07 -44.31
N GLY A 18 0.73 -30.12 -43.87
CA GLY A 18 2.18 -30.26 -43.77
C GLY A 18 2.95 -30.11 -45.10
N ILE A 19 2.34 -29.53 -46.13
CA ILE A 19 2.95 -29.37 -47.46
C ILE A 19 3.71 -28.02 -47.59
N LEU A 20 3.26 -26.97 -46.89
CA LEU A 20 3.90 -25.66 -46.84
C LEU A 20 4.60 -25.41 -45.49
N PRO A 21 5.77 -24.74 -45.47
CA PRO A 21 6.43 -24.31 -44.24
C PRO A 21 5.54 -23.36 -43.41
N PRO A 22 5.68 -23.34 -42.06
CA PRO A 22 4.97 -22.37 -41.22
C PRO A 22 5.31 -20.93 -41.61
N LYS A 23 4.30 -20.04 -41.59
CA LYS A 23 4.46 -18.61 -41.92
C LYS A 23 5.48 -18.02 -40.95
N LYS A 24 6.52 -17.34 -41.47
CA LYS A 24 7.38 -16.52 -40.62
C LYS A 24 6.51 -15.40 -40.05
N VAL A 25 6.27 -15.44 -38.75
CA VAL A 25 5.76 -14.30 -38.00
C VAL A 25 6.92 -13.32 -37.98
N GLU A 26 6.88 -12.29 -38.83
CA GLU A 26 7.71 -11.12 -38.59
C GLU A 26 7.31 -10.58 -37.22
N PRO A 27 8.26 -10.32 -36.31
CA PRO A 27 7.91 -9.73 -35.03
C PRO A 27 7.23 -8.40 -35.36
N GLU A 28 5.96 -8.29 -34.99
CA GLU A 28 5.34 -6.97 -34.85
C GLU A 28 6.29 -6.18 -33.96
N GLU A 29 6.84 -5.08 -34.49
CA GLU A 29 7.47 -4.08 -33.63
C GLU A 29 6.38 -3.65 -32.65
N GLU A 30 6.42 -4.21 -31.44
CA GLU A 30 5.63 -3.72 -30.34
C GLU A 30 5.96 -2.23 -30.22
N LEU A 31 5.01 -1.39 -30.65
CA LEU A 31 5.06 0.03 -30.35
C LEU A 31 5.37 0.14 -28.87
N PRO A 32 6.40 0.94 -28.48
CA PRO A 32 6.77 1.06 -27.09
C PRO A 32 5.49 1.38 -26.29
N PRO A 33 5.27 0.72 -25.13
CA PRO A 33 4.09 0.98 -24.33
C PRO A 33 3.97 2.48 -24.09
N PRO A 34 2.76 3.07 -24.18
CA PRO A 34 2.58 4.49 -23.94
C PRO A 34 3.23 4.83 -22.60
N PRO A 35 4.08 5.88 -22.55
CA PRO A 35 4.92 6.15 -21.40
C PRO A 35 4.07 6.23 -20.14
N ASP A 36 4.55 5.58 -19.08
CA ASP A 36 3.91 5.61 -17.76
C ASP A 36 3.63 7.07 -17.37
N PRO A 37 2.41 7.45 -16.95
CA PRO A 37 2.07 8.85 -16.64
C PRO A 37 2.99 9.50 -15.59
N LYS A 38 3.65 8.68 -14.77
CA LYS A 38 4.67 9.11 -13.80
C LYS A 38 5.97 9.59 -14.47
N THR A 39 6.38 8.95 -15.56
CA THR A 39 7.59 9.26 -16.34
C THR A 39 7.46 10.55 -17.14
N ILE A 40 6.25 10.89 -17.57
CA ILE A 40 5.95 12.17 -18.22
C ILE A 40 5.95 13.29 -17.16
N LEU A 41 5.50 12.98 -15.94
CA LEU A 41 5.43 13.91 -14.81
C LEU A 41 6.78 14.33 -14.23
N ASP A 42 7.74 13.40 -14.16
CA ASP A 42 9.09 13.72 -13.67
C ASP A 42 9.86 14.65 -14.64
N ASN A 43 9.39 14.77 -15.89
CA ASN A 43 9.99 15.61 -16.93
C ASN A 43 9.35 16.99 -17.09
N LEU A 44 8.14 17.22 -16.57
CA LEU A 44 7.46 18.53 -16.59
C LEU A 44 7.61 19.22 -15.23
N LYS A 45 8.06 20.48 -15.23
CA LYS A 45 8.14 21.24 -13.98
C LYS A 45 6.73 21.59 -13.50
N SER A 46 6.52 21.66 -12.19
CA SER A 46 5.20 22.00 -11.60
C SER A 46 4.58 23.26 -12.21
N ASN A 47 5.41 24.25 -12.54
CA ASN A 47 5.00 25.52 -13.14
C ASN A 47 4.43 25.37 -14.56
N GLU A 48 5.01 24.47 -15.37
CA GLU A 48 4.56 24.21 -16.74
C GLU A 48 3.22 23.47 -16.75
N LEU A 49 2.97 22.65 -15.72
CA LEU A 49 1.71 21.92 -15.59
C LEU A 49 0.57 22.85 -15.15
N ASP A 50 0.86 23.82 -14.28
CA ASP A 50 -0.10 24.84 -13.84
C ASP A 50 -0.51 25.74 -15.03
N GLU A 51 0.46 26.22 -15.82
CA GLU A 51 0.20 27.00 -17.04
C GLU A 51 -0.68 26.24 -18.04
N LYS A 52 -0.47 24.93 -18.21
CA LYS A 52 -1.32 24.10 -19.09
C LYS A 52 -2.74 23.89 -18.55
N PHE A 53 -2.94 23.92 -17.24
CA PHE A 53 -4.27 23.87 -16.65
C PHE A 53 -5.03 25.19 -16.84
N ASP A 54 -4.34 26.33 -16.79
CA ASP A 54 -4.92 27.63 -17.08
C ASP A 54 -5.35 27.72 -18.56
N LEU A 55 -4.50 27.28 -19.49
CA LEU A 55 -4.84 27.21 -20.93
C LEU A 55 -6.02 26.27 -21.23
N LEU A 56 -6.18 25.20 -20.45
CA LEU A 56 -7.36 24.33 -20.54
C LEU A 56 -8.64 25.06 -20.13
N GLU A 57 -8.60 25.85 -19.05
CA GLU A 57 -9.74 26.62 -18.57
C GLU A 57 -10.13 27.73 -19.55
N ASP A 58 -9.15 28.34 -20.20
CA ASP A 58 -9.32 29.34 -21.26
C ASP A 58 -9.70 28.73 -22.62
N GLY A 59 -9.67 27.40 -22.76
CA GLY A 59 -10.01 26.68 -23.99
C GLY A 59 -8.98 26.80 -25.12
N GLU A 60 -7.74 27.13 -24.78
CA GLU A 60 -6.62 27.35 -25.72
C GLU A 60 -5.82 26.07 -26.05
N VAL A 61 -6.27 24.91 -25.58
CA VAL A 61 -5.68 23.60 -25.88
C VAL A 61 -6.57 22.82 -26.86
N ASP A 62 -5.96 21.92 -27.65
CA ASP A 62 -6.74 21.07 -28.55
C ASP A 62 -7.55 19.98 -27.80
N GLU A 63 -8.48 19.32 -28.50
CA GLU A 63 -9.37 18.31 -27.89
C GLU A 63 -8.62 17.07 -27.36
N GLU A 64 -7.43 16.76 -27.87
CA GLU A 64 -6.64 15.61 -27.42
C GLU A 64 -5.88 15.95 -26.15
N GLU A 65 -5.26 17.13 -26.13
CA GLU A 65 -4.59 17.70 -24.98
C GLU A 65 -5.56 17.99 -23.82
N ALA A 66 -6.77 18.47 -24.13
CA ALA A 66 -7.82 18.68 -23.14
C ALA A 66 -8.22 17.38 -22.43
N ARG A 67 -8.46 16.31 -23.21
CA ARG A 67 -8.81 14.99 -22.67
C ARG A 67 -7.70 14.44 -21.76
N PHE A 68 -6.44 14.60 -22.15
CA PHE A 68 -5.30 14.15 -21.36
C PHE A 68 -5.18 14.90 -20.02
N LEU A 69 -5.21 16.24 -20.05
CA LEU A 69 -5.11 17.09 -18.85
C LEU A 69 -6.27 16.83 -17.87
N GLU A 70 -7.47 16.66 -18.38
CA GLU A 70 -8.65 16.42 -17.56
C GLU A 70 -8.66 15.02 -16.94
N GLU A 71 -8.23 14.00 -17.70
CA GLU A 71 -8.02 12.66 -17.17
C GLU A 71 -6.93 12.64 -16.08
N TYR A 72 -5.85 13.40 -16.29
CA TYR A 72 -4.80 13.57 -15.30
C TYR A 72 -5.32 14.24 -14.01
N ARG A 73 -6.07 15.34 -14.13
CA ARG A 73 -6.72 16.02 -12.99
C ARG A 73 -7.59 15.05 -12.21
N ARG A 74 -8.42 14.28 -12.91
CA ARG A 74 -9.31 13.28 -12.33
C ARG A 74 -8.52 12.20 -11.60
N LYS A 75 -7.48 11.63 -12.21
CA LYS A 75 -6.61 10.60 -11.60
C LYS A 75 -5.90 11.15 -10.36
N ARG A 76 -5.40 12.38 -10.41
CA ARG A 76 -4.71 13.03 -9.27
C ARG A 76 -5.67 13.28 -8.10
N ILE A 77 -6.85 13.82 -8.37
CA ILE A 77 -7.89 14.03 -7.35
C ILE A 77 -8.35 12.69 -6.76
N ALA A 78 -8.51 11.66 -7.58
CA ALA A 78 -8.90 10.32 -7.11
C ALA A 78 -7.86 9.74 -6.14
N MET A 79 -6.56 9.82 -6.48
CA MET A 79 -5.48 9.39 -5.59
C MET A 79 -5.47 10.18 -4.27
N LEU A 80 -5.60 11.51 -4.33
CA LEU A 80 -5.64 12.35 -3.12
C LEU A 80 -6.86 12.03 -2.25
N LYS A 81 -8.03 11.77 -2.86
CA LYS A 81 -9.23 11.34 -2.15
C LYS A 81 -9.04 9.97 -1.49
N GLU A 82 -8.44 9.02 -2.20
CA GLU A 82 -8.14 7.70 -1.67
C GLU A 82 -7.20 7.79 -0.46
N GLU A 83 -6.16 8.63 -0.52
CA GLU A 83 -5.27 8.85 0.62
C GLU A 83 -5.95 9.57 1.79
N ALA A 84 -6.87 10.50 1.51
CA ALA A 84 -7.62 11.23 2.53
C ALA A 84 -8.68 10.36 3.23
N CYS A 85 -9.23 9.37 2.53
CA CYS A 85 -10.20 8.42 3.10
C CYS A 85 -9.56 7.36 4.00
N LYS A 86 -8.23 7.22 4.04
CA LYS A 86 -7.55 6.26 4.92
C LYS A 86 -7.80 6.60 6.39
N PRO A 87 -8.13 5.62 7.24
CA PRO A 87 -8.44 5.87 8.65
C PRO A 87 -7.26 6.50 9.38
N ARG A 88 -7.55 7.51 10.21
CA ARG A 88 -6.56 8.20 11.05
C ARG A 88 -6.81 7.83 12.52
N PHE A 89 -5.98 6.96 13.08
CA PHE A 89 -6.12 6.49 14.46
C PHE A 89 -5.61 7.53 15.46
N GLY A 90 -4.38 8.02 15.27
CA GLY A 90 -3.81 9.17 16.00
C GLY A 90 -3.57 8.99 17.51
N CYS A 91 -4.11 7.93 18.12
CA CYS A 91 -4.02 7.64 19.55
C CYS A 91 -3.90 6.13 19.81
N VAL A 92 -3.47 5.78 21.02
CA VAL A 92 -3.46 4.40 21.50
C VAL A 92 -4.81 4.10 22.14
N ARG A 93 -5.48 3.04 21.72
CA ARG A 93 -6.74 2.57 22.32
C ARG A 93 -6.54 1.28 23.10
N GLU A 94 -7.41 1.01 24.06
CA GLU A 94 -7.40 -0.28 24.75
C GLU A 94 -8.15 -1.34 23.94
N VAL A 95 -7.70 -2.58 24.03
CA VAL A 95 -8.32 -3.73 23.36
C VAL A 95 -8.49 -4.88 24.35
N THR A 96 -9.59 -5.60 24.23
CA THR A 96 -9.88 -6.82 24.99
C THR A 96 -9.88 -8.03 24.06
N LYS A 97 -9.96 -9.24 24.63
CA LYS A 97 -10.13 -10.46 23.83
C LYS A 97 -11.38 -10.43 22.95
N ALA A 98 -12.48 -9.81 23.40
CA ALA A 98 -13.72 -9.74 22.64
C ALA A 98 -13.58 -8.86 21.39
N ASP A 99 -12.82 -7.77 21.53
CA ASP A 99 -12.60 -6.80 20.45
C ASP A 99 -11.48 -7.21 19.50
N TRP A 100 -10.68 -8.23 19.87
CA TRP A 100 -9.47 -8.62 19.13
C TRP A 100 -9.72 -8.90 17.66
N THR A 101 -10.73 -9.70 17.35
CA THR A 101 -11.03 -10.07 15.96
C THR A 101 -11.40 -8.84 15.13
N THR A 102 -12.21 -7.94 15.68
CA THR A 102 -12.65 -6.73 14.98
C THR A 102 -11.54 -5.70 14.87
N GLU A 103 -10.80 -5.46 15.95
CA GLU A 103 -9.84 -4.37 16.02
C GLU A 103 -8.44 -4.74 15.49
N VAL A 104 -8.04 -6.01 15.57
CA VAL A 104 -6.71 -6.50 15.17
C VAL A 104 -6.78 -7.30 13.88
N THR A 105 -7.59 -8.36 13.84
CA THR A 105 -7.66 -9.26 12.68
C THR A 105 -8.36 -8.59 11.49
N ASN A 106 -9.48 -7.91 11.74
CA ASN A 106 -10.31 -7.27 10.71
C ASN A 106 -10.18 -5.74 10.70
N ALA A 107 -8.97 -5.23 10.95
CA ALA A 107 -8.74 -3.78 11.00
C ALA A 107 -8.89 -3.07 9.64
N GLY A 108 -8.86 -3.84 8.54
CA GLY A 108 -8.94 -3.39 7.16
C GLY A 108 -7.66 -3.68 6.37
N ASP A 109 -7.76 -3.59 5.05
CA ASP A 109 -6.65 -3.85 4.14
C ASP A 109 -5.59 -2.74 4.22
N ASP A 110 -4.31 -3.14 4.11
CA ASP A 110 -3.14 -2.25 4.17
C ASP A 110 -2.99 -1.42 5.47
N ILE A 111 -3.71 -1.79 6.53
CA ILE A 111 -3.56 -1.17 7.86
C ILE A 111 -2.61 -2.00 8.72
N PHE A 112 -1.57 -1.35 9.23
CA PHE A 112 -0.73 -1.93 10.28
C PHE A 112 -1.40 -1.78 11.64
N VAL A 113 -1.46 -2.86 12.40
CA VAL A 113 -1.94 -2.85 13.78
C VAL A 113 -0.82 -3.28 14.71
N ILE A 114 -0.46 -2.41 15.64
CA ILE A 114 0.56 -2.65 16.66
C ILE A 114 -0.15 -2.81 17.99
N VAL A 115 -0.07 -4.00 18.57
CA VAL A 115 -0.68 -4.33 19.86
C VAL A 115 0.41 -4.49 20.92
N HIS A 116 0.33 -3.69 21.97
CA HIS A 116 1.17 -3.84 23.17
C HIS A 116 0.42 -4.62 24.24
N ILE A 117 0.88 -5.84 24.51
CA ILE A 117 0.43 -6.62 25.64
C ILE A 117 1.23 -6.18 26.86
N SER A 118 0.50 -5.66 27.84
CA SER A 118 1.04 -4.99 29.02
C SER A 118 0.40 -5.53 30.30
N GLU A 119 1.07 -5.31 31.42
CA GLU A 119 0.55 -5.59 32.76
C GLU A 119 0.77 -4.38 33.65
N LYS A 120 -0.25 -4.01 34.43
CA LYS A 120 -0.16 -2.93 35.41
C LYS A 120 0.92 -3.20 36.45
N GLY A 121 1.71 -2.19 36.76
CA GLY A 121 2.81 -2.28 37.73
C GLY A 121 4.15 -2.70 37.13
N HIS A 122 4.21 -3.14 35.86
CA HIS A 122 5.46 -3.44 35.18
C HIS A 122 6.09 -2.16 34.59
N ALA A 123 7.22 -1.72 35.14
CA ALA A 123 7.84 -0.43 34.79
C ALA A 123 8.15 -0.28 33.29
N LEU A 124 8.66 -1.34 32.65
CA LEU A 124 8.99 -1.30 31.22
C LEU A 124 7.73 -1.24 30.34
N CYS A 125 6.61 -1.82 30.79
CA CYS A 125 5.33 -1.68 30.10
C CYS A 125 4.88 -0.22 30.08
N SER A 126 4.96 0.46 31.23
CA SER A 126 4.61 1.89 31.32
C SER A 126 5.52 2.77 30.45
N LEU A 127 6.80 2.42 30.32
CA LEU A 127 7.71 3.11 29.41
C LEU A 127 7.29 2.94 27.95
N ILE A 128 6.96 1.73 27.53
CA ILE A 128 6.49 1.44 26.16
C ILE A 128 5.15 2.12 25.88
N ASP A 129 4.22 2.13 26.83
CA ASP A 129 2.94 2.83 26.69
C ASP A 129 3.16 4.32 26.35
N ASN A 130 4.12 4.99 27.00
CA ASN A 130 4.46 6.38 26.72
C ASN A 130 5.08 6.56 25.33
N HIS A 131 5.92 5.62 24.88
CA HIS A 131 6.51 5.65 23.55
C HIS A 131 5.45 5.46 22.46
N LEU A 132 4.53 4.50 22.64
CA LEU A 132 3.46 4.22 21.68
C LEU A 132 2.47 5.37 21.56
N ARG A 133 2.18 6.11 22.65
CA ARG A 133 1.35 7.33 22.57
C ARG A 133 1.96 8.39 21.64
N LYS A 134 3.28 8.57 21.70
CA LYS A 134 3.99 9.51 20.81
C LYS A 134 4.01 9.00 19.36
N LEU A 135 4.23 7.71 19.17
CA LEU A 135 4.24 7.09 17.84
C LEU A 135 2.84 7.14 17.19
N ALA A 136 1.77 6.94 17.96
CA ALA A 136 0.40 7.01 17.45
C ALA A 136 0.05 8.40 16.87
N GLN A 137 0.54 9.46 17.51
CA GLN A 137 0.37 10.82 17.00
C GLN A 137 1.16 11.06 15.71
N LYS A 138 2.38 10.52 15.63
CA LYS A 138 3.24 10.67 14.44
C LYS A 138 2.79 9.83 13.25
N PHE A 139 2.25 8.64 13.50
CA PHE A 139 1.88 7.67 12.47
C PHE A 139 0.36 7.42 12.49
N PRO A 140 -0.47 8.40 12.08
CA PRO A 140 -1.92 8.29 12.17
C PRO A 140 -2.50 7.18 11.28
N LYS A 141 -1.77 6.73 10.25
CA LYS A 141 -2.16 5.59 9.38
C LYS A 141 -1.99 4.22 10.07
N VAL A 142 -1.25 4.15 11.18
CA VAL A 142 -1.00 2.92 11.94
C VAL A 142 -1.92 2.88 13.15
N LYS A 143 -2.52 1.71 13.39
CA LYS A 143 -3.41 1.49 14.52
C LYS A 143 -2.61 1.00 15.72
N PHE A 144 -2.62 1.76 16.80
CA PHE A 144 -1.94 1.39 18.04
C PHE A 144 -2.95 0.96 19.10
N LEU A 145 -2.75 -0.23 19.66
CA LEU A 145 -3.61 -0.82 20.67
C LEU A 145 -2.80 -1.24 21.90
N ARG A 146 -3.43 -1.17 23.07
CA ARG A 146 -2.92 -1.65 24.36
C ARG A 146 -3.86 -2.73 24.88
N GLY A 147 -3.35 -3.94 25.06
CA GLY A 147 -4.05 -5.04 25.70
C GLY A 147 -3.51 -5.28 27.11
N GLU A 148 -4.39 -5.42 28.09
CA GLU A 148 -3.99 -5.97 29.38
C GLU A 148 -3.82 -7.49 29.24
N SER A 149 -2.67 -8.03 29.68
CA SER A 149 -2.29 -9.43 29.49
C SER A 149 -3.40 -10.38 29.95
N CYS A 150 -3.93 -10.18 31.15
CA CYS A 150 -4.99 -11.00 31.74
C CYS A 150 -6.34 -10.90 31.02
N LEU A 151 -6.62 -9.81 30.31
CA LEU A 151 -7.87 -9.59 29.57
C LEU A 151 -7.80 -10.09 28.13
N CYS A 152 -6.59 -10.21 27.56
CA CYS A 152 -6.38 -10.65 26.19
C CYS A 152 -6.03 -12.15 26.13
N ILE A 153 -5.12 -12.60 27.02
CA ILE A 153 -4.54 -13.94 26.99
C ILE A 153 -4.52 -14.52 28.41
N PRO A 154 -5.38 -15.51 28.70
CA PRO A 154 -5.39 -16.18 30.01
C PRO A 154 -4.02 -16.78 30.34
N ASN A 155 -3.54 -16.57 31.57
CA ASN A 155 -2.26 -17.10 32.07
C ASN A 155 -1.03 -16.69 31.24
N TYR A 156 -1.03 -15.48 30.67
CA TYR A 156 0.13 -14.97 29.96
C TYR A 156 1.34 -14.81 30.92
N PRO A 157 2.51 -15.40 30.64
CA PRO A 157 3.66 -15.32 31.54
C PRO A 157 4.16 -13.89 31.70
N SER A 158 4.29 -13.39 32.94
CA SER A 158 4.82 -12.04 33.18
C SER A 158 6.28 -11.87 32.70
N SER A 159 7.05 -12.96 32.59
CA SER A 159 8.40 -12.93 31.98
C SER A 159 8.42 -12.53 30.51
N ASN A 160 7.29 -12.73 29.83
CA ASN A 160 7.12 -12.39 28.42
C ASN A 160 6.65 -10.94 28.23
N LEU A 161 6.46 -10.20 29.32
CA LEU A 161 6.07 -8.81 29.27
C LEU A 161 7.26 -7.86 29.32
N PRO A 162 7.17 -6.70 28.65
CA PRO A 162 6.12 -6.34 27.68
C PRO A 162 6.22 -7.18 26.40
N SER A 163 5.12 -7.26 25.66
CA SER A 163 5.10 -7.87 24.33
C SER A 163 4.50 -6.93 23.29
N ILE A 164 5.11 -6.82 22.13
CA ILE A 164 4.62 -6.05 20.98
C ILE A 164 4.32 -7.02 19.85
N LEU A 165 3.10 -6.98 19.34
CA LEU A 165 2.65 -7.79 18.21
C LEU A 165 2.30 -6.87 17.04
N VAL A 166 2.83 -7.16 15.87
CA VAL A 166 2.61 -6.36 14.66
C VAL A 166 1.81 -7.18 13.67
N TYR A 167 0.62 -6.69 13.34
CA TYR A 167 -0.28 -7.29 12.35
C TYR A 167 -0.38 -6.41 11.10
N LYS A 168 -0.64 -7.06 9.95
CA LYS A 168 -1.04 -6.39 8.71
C LYS A 168 -2.01 -7.29 7.95
N SER A 169 -3.17 -6.76 7.57
CA SER A 169 -4.21 -7.51 6.82
C SER A 169 -4.59 -8.84 7.50
N GLY A 170 -4.75 -8.83 8.82
CA GLY A 170 -5.14 -10.01 9.61
C GLY A 170 -3.99 -10.95 10.01
N ASP A 171 -2.85 -10.88 9.33
CA ASP A 171 -1.70 -11.74 9.64
C ASP A 171 -0.77 -11.11 10.68
N LEU A 172 -0.26 -11.93 11.60
CA LEU A 172 0.86 -11.57 12.46
C LEU A 172 2.15 -11.54 11.61
N LYS A 173 2.77 -10.36 11.51
CA LYS A 173 4.00 -10.16 10.75
C LYS A 173 5.25 -10.24 11.61
N GLU A 174 5.21 -9.66 12.81
CA GLU A 174 6.35 -9.60 13.72
C GLU A 174 5.88 -9.68 15.17
N GLN A 175 6.71 -10.23 16.05
CA GLN A 175 6.48 -10.23 17.49
C GLN A 175 7.78 -9.97 18.26
N LEU A 176 7.70 -9.09 19.26
CA LEU A 176 8.78 -8.83 20.22
C LEU A 176 8.26 -9.24 21.59
N ILE A 177 8.84 -10.30 22.15
CA ILE A 177 8.37 -10.90 23.40
C ILE A 177 9.42 -10.73 24.49
N GLY A 178 9.02 -10.07 25.58
CA GLY A 178 9.81 -9.87 26.77
C GLY A 178 10.78 -8.69 26.71
N PRO A 179 11.40 -8.34 27.85
CA PRO A 179 12.16 -7.10 28.01
C PRO A 179 13.32 -6.93 27.02
N ASN A 180 14.05 -8.00 26.74
CA ASN A 180 15.23 -7.93 25.87
C ASN A 180 14.83 -7.69 24.40
N ALA A 181 13.75 -8.31 23.94
CA ALA A 181 13.28 -8.18 22.56
C ALA A 181 12.79 -6.75 22.25
N VAL A 182 12.28 -6.04 23.26
CA VAL A 182 11.83 -4.64 23.12
C VAL A 182 12.94 -3.62 23.40
N GLY A 183 14.19 -4.05 23.64
CA GLY A 183 15.33 -3.16 23.88
C GLY A 183 15.64 -2.83 25.35
N GLY A 184 14.96 -3.49 26.29
CA GLY A 184 15.22 -3.39 27.73
C GLY A 184 14.90 -2.02 28.33
N ASN A 185 15.41 -1.78 29.54
CA ASN A 185 15.14 -0.55 30.29
C ASN A 185 15.73 0.73 29.65
N SER A 186 16.64 0.58 28.68
CA SER A 186 17.23 1.68 27.91
C SER A 186 16.48 1.97 26.60
N VAL A 187 15.31 1.37 26.37
CA VAL A 187 14.53 1.62 25.14
C VAL A 187 14.14 3.09 25.02
N THR A 188 14.46 3.69 23.87
CA THR A 188 14.15 5.08 23.54
C THR A 188 13.30 5.16 22.29
N VAL A 189 12.48 6.21 22.19
CA VAL A 189 11.72 6.52 20.98
C VAL A 189 12.40 7.65 20.22
N LYS A 190 12.72 7.43 18.94
CA LYS A 190 13.23 8.46 18.04
C LYS A 190 12.10 8.93 17.13
N ILE A 191 11.67 10.16 17.35
CA ILE A 191 10.71 10.87 16.51
C ILE A 191 11.57 11.69 15.56
N GLY A 192 11.97 11.08 14.43
CA GLY A 192 12.70 11.77 13.36
C GLY A 192 11.93 12.93 12.71
#